data_AF-A0A415SQ62-F1
#
_entry.id   AF-A0A415SQ62-F1
#
_cell.length_a   1.000
_cell.length_b   1.000
_cell.length_c   1.000
_cell.angle_alpha   90.00
_cell.angle_beta   90.00
_cell.angle_gamma   90.00
#
_symmetry.space_group_name_H-M   'P 1'
#
loop_
_entity.id
_entity.type
_entity.pdbx_description
1 polymer ?
#
loop_
_entity_poly.entity_id
_entity_poly.type
_entity_poly.pdbx_seq_one_letter_code
_entity_poly.pdbx_strand_id
1 'polypeptide(L)'
;MGYISIQINKAKGSADTGASDHIERKTIPKNADPTRTHLNRELVEFPDGVSDRTEAISHRIRTAGIKRKIPPDQVRAIRIVLSGTHEDMMKIQDEGRLDEWCDDNLQWLHYTFGKENTVSAVLHMDEHTPHIHATFVPIVTGKRRKANKEQEDGKRSYRKKANTVRLCADDVLTREKLVTYHDSYAKAMEKYGLQRGVRGSEARHTTTAQYYRDLKRQTGELEANVQQLQTEQQQAEQQLDEVRQEVKSEKLEAAKTEAKAAFVAKVGSLLGGGKLKELEANNRTLQGEVAARDESIKLLQQQMQRQQEEHNRQLMELQVKHRREMADKETAHQEEVSFLKSIIQKAKKWFPLFQELVYMEKFCLKVGFNERQTATLISGKPLFYEGELYSEEHKRKFTTERAGFQVVKDPKDKSKLALSINGQLIGEWFKEQFGRLFSSVKRTVEPLRKGKGMGL
;
A
#
# COMPACT_ATOMS: atom_id res chain seq x y z
N MET A 1 -13.04 -18.00 -3.25
CA MET A 1 -11.67 -17.88 -3.77
C MET A 1 -11.49 -16.47 -4.27
N GLY A 2 -10.53 -15.75 -3.69
CA GLY A 2 -10.15 -14.42 -4.13
C GLY A 2 -9.54 -14.39 -5.52
N TYR A 3 -9.34 -13.19 -6.07
CA TYR A 3 -8.65 -13.01 -7.34
C TYR A 3 -7.22 -12.53 -7.13
N ILE A 4 -6.29 -12.99 -7.97
CA ILE A 4 -4.98 -12.35 -8.10
C ILE A 4 -5.13 -10.92 -8.60
N SER A 5 -4.34 -10.01 -8.04
CA SER A 5 -4.16 -8.64 -8.53
C SER A 5 -2.73 -8.47 -9.02
N ILE A 6 -2.58 -8.18 -10.31
CA ILE A 6 -1.32 -7.79 -10.93
C ILE A 6 -1.51 -6.52 -11.74
N GLN A 7 -0.86 -5.45 -11.32
CA GLN A 7 -0.90 -4.16 -12.01
C GLN A 7 0.48 -3.81 -12.55
N ILE A 8 0.59 -3.50 -13.84
CA ILE A 8 1.87 -3.22 -14.50
C ILE A 8 1.90 -1.77 -15.01
N ASN A 9 2.86 -0.98 -14.54
CA ASN A 9 3.01 0.43 -14.87
C ASN A 9 4.39 0.74 -15.46
N LYS A 10 4.43 1.41 -16.61
CA LYS A 10 5.68 1.86 -17.24
C LYS A 10 6.22 3.12 -16.55
N ALA A 11 7.51 3.14 -16.24
CA ALA A 11 8.23 4.34 -15.76
C ALA A 11 9.14 4.86 -16.87
N LYS A 12 8.87 6.08 -17.36
CA LYS A 12 9.61 6.72 -18.45
C LYS A 12 10.62 7.72 -17.89
N GLY A 13 11.78 7.81 -18.55
CA GLY A 13 12.82 8.76 -18.19
C GLY A 13 13.51 8.47 -16.86
N SER A 14 14.28 9.44 -16.38
CA SER A 14 15.06 9.34 -15.15
C SER A 14 14.27 9.68 -13.88
N ALA A 15 13.06 10.22 -14.02
CA ALA A 15 12.23 10.67 -12.91
C ALA A 15 11.22 9.59 -12.50
N ASP A 16 11.70 8.57 -11.77
CA ASP A 16 10.83 7.65 -11.03
C ASP A 16 10.92 7.85 -9.51
N THR A 17 11.58 8.94 -9.09
CA THR A 17 11.92 9.26 -7.71
C THR A 17 10.68 9.32 -6.81
N GLY A 18 9.60 9.98 -7.22
CA GLY A 18 8.39 10.05 -6.38
C GLY A 18 7.76 8.69 -6.09
N ALA A 19 7.90 7.72 -7.00
CA ALA A 19 7.46 6.36 -6.74
C ALA A 19 8.47 5.58 -5.88
N SER A 20 9.77 5.81 -6.07
CA SER A 20 10.79 5.29 -5.14
C SER A 20 10.54 5.81 -3.73
N ASP A 21 10.28 7.11 -3.55
CA ASP A 21 10.03 7.74 -2.25
C ASP A 21 8.80 7.16 -1.54
N HIS A 22 7.76 6.83 -2.32
CA HIS A 22 6.59 6.13 -1.79
C HIS A 22 6.92 4.67 -1.42
N ILE A 23 7.58 3.93 -2.31
CA ILE A 23 7.91 2.50 -2.10
C ILE A 23 8.86 2.30 -0.92
N GLU A 24 9.85 3.16 -0.78
CA GLU A 24 10.89 3.11 0.26
C GLU A 24 10.49 3.92 1.50
N ARG A 25 9.26 4.43 1.55
CA ARG A 25 8.73 5.23 2.66
C ARG A 25 9.60 6.45 3.04
N LYS A 26 10.32 7.04 2.08
CA LYS A 26 10.93 8.38 2.20
C LYS A 26 9.87 9.46 2.37
N THR A 27 8.67 9.23 1.82
CA THR A 27 7.45 10.01 2.10
C THR A 27 6.32 9.06 2.49
N ILE A 28 5.74 9.25 3.67
CA ILE A 28 4.64 8.41 4.18
C ILE A 28 3.32 8.86 3.54
N PRO A 29 2.61 7.98 2.82
CA PRO A 29 1.31 8.32 2.23
C PRO A 29 0.22 8.38 3.31
N LYS A 30 -0.86 9.14 3.06
CA LYS A 30 -1.94 9.35 4.05
C LYS A 30 -2.68 8.08 4.47
N ASN A 31 -2.68 7.06 3.61
CA ASN A 31 -3.35 5.78 3.82
C ASN A 31 -2.43 4.71 4.42
N ALA A 32 -1.16 5.03 4.72
CA ALA A 32 -0.28 4.15 5.45
C ALA A 32 -0.40 4.41 6.96
N ASP A 33 -0.41 3.33 7.73
CA ASP A 33 -0.35 3.30 9.18
C ASP A 33 1.12 3.27 9.64
N PRO A 34 1.65 4.37 10.19
CA PRO A 34 3.05 4.45 10.60
C PRO A 34 3.45 3.42 11.67
N THR A 35 2.47 2.92 12.45
CA THR A 35 2.74 1.91 13.48
C THR A 35 3.10 0.55 12.87
N ARG A 36 2.69 0.30 11.61
CA ARG A 36 2.91 -0.96 10.88
C ARG A 36 4.05 -0.88 9.88
N THR A 37 4.64 0.28 9.60
CA THR A 37 5.70 0.44 8.60
C THR A 37 6.93 -0.42 8.88
N HIS A 38 7.21 -0.74 10.15
CA HIS A 38 8.29 -1.66 10.53
C HIS A 38 8.07 -3.11 10.06
N LEU A 39 6.86 -3.47 9.65
CA LEU A 39 6.52 -4.77 9.07
C LEU A 39 6.79 -4.83 7.55
N ASN A 40 7.09 -3.70 6.92
CA ASN A 40 7.49 -3.67 5.52
C ASN A 40 8.85 -4.34 5.35
N ARG A 41 9.06 -5.02 4.21
CA ARG A 41 10.27 -5.79 3.98
C ARG A 41 10.80 -5.59 2.58
N GLU A 42 12.10 -5.35 2.48
CA GLU A 42 12.83 -5.45 1.22
C GLU A 42 13.10 -6.91 0.93
N LEU A 43 12.65 -7.38 -0.24
CA LEU A 43 12.71 -8.77 -0.65
C LEU A 43 13.84 -9.03 -1.65
N VAL A 44 14.47 -7.98 -2.17
CA VAL A 44 15.60 -8.05 -3.11
C VAL A 44 16.72 -7.19 -2.57
N GLU A 45 17.88 -7.80 -2.35
CA GLU A 45 19.10 -7.10 -1.95
C GLU A 45 19.66 -6.25 -3.10
N PHE A 46 20.08 -5.03 -2.78
CA PHE A 46 20.76 -4.18 -3.76
C PHE A 46 22.23 -4.58 -3.95
N PRO A 47 22.80 -4.37 -5.15
CA PRO A 47 24.23 -4.53 -5.39
C PRO A 47 25.09 -3.61 -4.51
N ASP A 48 26.35 -3.97 -4.31
CA ASP A 48 27.29 -3.13 -3.55
C ASP A 48 27.37 -1.69 -4.13
N GLY A 49 27.24 -0.71 -3.24
CA GLY A 49 27.29 0.72 -3.61
C GLY A 49 25.99 1.26 -4.25
N VAL A 50 24.91 0.49 -4.20
CA VAL A 50 23.55 0.92 -4.56
C VAL A 50 22.73 1.06 -3.28
N SER A 51 22.18 2.25 -3.04
CA SER A 51 21.49 2.59 -1.79
C SER A 51 19.98 2.65 -1.91
N ASP A 52 19.44 2.78 -3.14
CA ASP A 52 18.02 2.84 -3.36
C ASP A 52 17.60 2.26 -4.72
N ARG A 53 16.28 2.11 -4.92
CA ARG A 53 15.65 1.59 -6.14
C ARG A 53 15.99 2.41 -7.38
N THR A 54 16.14 3.73 -7.24
CA THR A 54 16.48 4.62 -8.36
C THR A 54 17.90 4.36 -8.84
N GLU A 55 18.82 4.19 -7.89
CA GLU A 55 20.18 3.75 -8.15
C GLU A 55 20.21 2.32 -8.68
N ALA A 56 19.38 1.41 -8.18
CA ALA A 56 19.32 0.02 -8.65
C ALA A 56 18.90 -0.08 -10.13
N ILE A 57 17.89 0.70 -10.54
CA ILE A 57 17.49 0.83 -11.96
C ILE A 57 18.66 1.35 -12.80
N SER A 58 19.31 2.41 -12.33
CA SER A 58 20.43 3.06 -13.04
C SER A 58 21.64 2.14 -13.15
N HIS A 59 21.98 1.44 -12.06
CA HIS A 59 23.03 0.45 -11.98
C HIS A 59 22.79 -0.68 -12.98
N ARG A 60 21.58 -1.24 -13.01
CA ARG A 60 21.23 -2.31 -13.95
C ARG A 60 21.31 -1.85 -15.40
N ILE A 61 20.84 -0.65 -15.72
CA ILE A 61 20.95 -0.09 -17.08
C ILE A 61 22.43 0.09 -17.50
N ARG A 62 23.26 0.61 -16.58
CA ARG A 62 24.69 0.87 -16.83
C ARG A 62 25.49 -0.42 -17.04
N THR A 63 25.18 -1.47 -16.29
CA THR A 63 25.90 -2.76 -16.32
C THR A 63 25.39 -3.73 -17.38
N ALA A 64 24.20 -3.50 -17.96
CA ALA A 64 23.60 -4.36 -18.97
C ALA A 64 24.30 -4.36 -20.35
N GLY A 65 25.36 -3.58 -20.56
CA GLY A 65 26.08 -3.54 -21.84
C GLY A 65 25.29 -2.87 -22.98
N ILE A 66 24.38 -1.95 -22.65
CA ILE A 66 23.62 -1.18 -23.65
C ILE A 66 24.54 -0.15 -24.31
N LYS A 67 24.84 -0.35 -25.59
CA LYS A 67 25.79 0.51 -26.33
C LYS A 67 25.16 1.77 -26.94
N ARG A 68 23.84 1.77 -27.13
CA ARG A 68 23.14 2.91 -27.76
C ARG A 68 22.72 3.92 -26.70
N LYS A 69 22.77 5.20 -27.06
CA LYS A 69 22.21 6.28 -26.24
C LYS A 69 20.73 5.99 -25.94
N ILE A 70 20.37 6.10 -24.66
CA ILE A 70 19.00 5.92 -24.18
C ILE A 70 18.29 7.27 -24.25
N PRO A 71 17.19 7.39 -25.03
CA PRO A 71 16.40 8.62 -25.09
C PRO A 71 15.82 9.02 -23.73
N PRO A 72 15.56 10.32 -23.48
CA PRO A 72 14.96 10.79 -22.24
C PRO A 72 13.57 10.23 -21.97
N ASP A 73 12.78 9.90 -22.99
CA ASP A 73 11.40 9.38 -22.89
C ASP A 73 11.33 7.85 -22.86
N GLN A 74 12.47 7.17 -22.96
CA GLN A 74 12.55 5.71 -22.95
C GLN A 74 12.00 5.15 -21.62
N VAL A 75 11.24 4.06 -21.70
CA VAL A 75 10.84 3.30 -20.52
C VAL A 75 12.08 2.64 -19.92
N ARG A 76 12.45 3.07 -18.72
CA ARG A 76 13.65 2.62 -18.00
C ARG A 76 13.34 1.53 -16.99
N ALA A 77 12.14 1.55 -16.42
CA ALA A 77 11.67 0.55 -15.50
C ALA A 77 10.19 0.24 -15.72
N ILE A 78 9.78 -0.94 -15.28
CA ILE A 78 8.38 -1.35 -15.20
C ILE A 78 8.12 -1.73 -13.75
N ARG A 79 7.10 -1.09 -13.17
CA ARG A 79 6.61 -1.35 -11.82
C ARG A 79 5.50 -2.38 -11.91
N ILE A 80 5.51 -3.33 -10.99
CA ILE A 80 4.43 -4.29 -10.80
C ILE A 80 3.94 -4.17 -9.36
N VAL A 81 2.62 -4.12 -9.18
CA VAL A 81 1.99 -4.33 -7.88
C VAL A 81 1.38 -5.73 -7.88
N LEU A 82 1.74 -6.54 -6.90
CA LEU A 82 1.28 -7.92 -6.72
C LEU A 82 0.50 -8.02 -5.40
N SER A 83 -0.74 -8.50 -5.47
CA SER A 83 -1.61 -8.68 -4.29
C SER A 83 -2.75 -9.64 -4.62
N GLY A 84 -3.72 -9.73 -3.71
CA GLY A 84 -5.01 -10.39 -3.87
C GLY A 84 -6.14 -9.51 -3.33
N THR A 85 -7.32 -10.09 -3.20
CA THR A 85 -8.42 -9.52 -2.40
C THR A 85 -8.01 -9.34 -0.94
N HIS A 86 -8.56 -8.34 -0.26
CA HIS A 86 -8.15 -8.00 1.10
C HIS A 86 -8.30 -9.19 2.05
N GLU A 87 -9.45 -9.86 1.99
CA GLU A 87 -9.81 -11.00 2.83
C GLU A 87 -8.84 -12.16 2.64
N ASP A 88 -8.47 -12.47 1.39
CA ASP A 88 -7.54 -13.57 1.10
C ASP A 88 -6.10 -13.21 1.50
N MET A 89 -5.68 -11.94 1.35
CA MET A 89 -4.36 -11.52 1.83
C MET A 89 -4.26 -11.57 3.37
N MET A 90 -5.31 -11.17 4.08
CA MET A 90 -5.36 -11.30 5.54
C MET A 90 -5.34 -12.77 5.95
N LYS A 91 -6.07 -13.64 5.24
CA LYS A 91 -6.03 -15.09 5.48
C LYS A 91 -4.63 -15.68 5.29
N ILE A 92 -3.92 -15.33 4.22
CA ILE A 92 -2.54 -15.78 3.98
C ILE A 92 -1.62 -15.35 5.14
N GLN A 93 -1.81 -14.13 5.63
CA GLN A 93 -1.05 -13.60 6.78
C GLN A 93 -1.39 -14.35 8.07
N ASP A 94 -2.67 -14.53 8.40
CA ASP A 94 -3.14 -15.18 9.62
C ASP A 94 -2.75 -16.66 9.68
N GLU A 95 -2.67 -17.33 8.52
CA GLU A 95 -2.18 -18.71 8.38
C GLU A 95 -0.64 -18.81 8.50
N GLY A 96 0.08 -17.69 8.64
CA GLY A 96 1.55 -17.67 8.73
C GLY A 96 2.24 -17.97 7.40
N ARG A 97 1.54 -17.84 6.26
CA ARG A 97 2.03 -18.20 4.92
C ARG A 97 2.55 -17.01 4.12
N LEU A 98 2.70 -15.85 4.76
CA LEU A 98 3.13 -14.61 4.10
C LEU A 98 4.55 -14.69 3.55
N ASP A 99 5.47 -15.36 4.26
CA ASP A 99 6.84 -15.59 3.77
C ASP A 99 6.85 -16.46 2.52
N GLU A 100 6.13 -17.58 2.55
CA GLU A 100 5.94 -18.47 1.40
C GLU A 100 5.40 -17.69 0.20
N TRP A 101 4.39 -16.84 0.43
CA TRP A 101 3.78 -16.01 -0.60
C TRP A 101 4.78 -15.01 -1.18
N CYS A 102 5.62 -14.38 -0.36
CA CYS A 102 6.67 -13.47 -0.84
C CYS A 102 7.68 -14.21 -1.72
N ASP A 103 8.12 -15.39 -1.30
CA ASP A 103 9.12 -16.20 -2.02
C ASP A 103 8.60 -16.66 -3.38
N ASP A 104 7.36 -17.13 -3.48
CA ASP A 104 6.77 -17.50 -4.77
C ASP A 104 6.58 -16.30 -5.70
N ASN A 105 6.24 -15.13 -5.15
CA ASN A 105 6.14 -13.90 -5.92
C ASN A 105 7.50 -13.52 -6.51
N LEU A 106 8.57 -13.58 -5.71
CA LEU A 106 9.93 -13.38 -6.19
C LEU A 106 10.32 -14.42 -7.25
N GLN A 107 10.02 -15.69 -7.02
CA GLN A 107 10.32 -16.76 -7.97
C GLN A 107 9.60 -16.54 -9.31
N TRP A 108 8.32 -16.18 -9.27
CA TRP A 108 7.55 -15.86 -10.47
C TRP A 108 8.12 -14.64 -11.20
N LEU A 109 8.48 -13.58 -10.48
CA LEU A 109 9.12 -12.39 -11.05
C LEU A 109 10.45 -12.72 -11.72
N HIS A 110 11.30 -13.50 -11.06
CA HIS A 110 12.60 -13.91 -11.58
C HIS A 110 12.49 -14.82 -12.80
N TYR A 111 11.54 -15.76 -12.80
CA TYR A 111 11.26 -16.60 -13.95
C TYR A 111 10.73 -15.80 -15.14
N THR A 112 9.83 -14.85 -14.87
CA THR A 112 9.11 -14.11 -15.92
C THR A 112 9.95 -12.99 -16.54
N PHE A 113 10.68 -12.23 -15.72
CA PHE A 113 11.40 -11.03 -16.16
C PHE A 113 12.92 -11.16 -16.09
N GLY A 114 13.43 -12.22 -15.45
CA GLY A 114 14.84 -12.48 -15.22
C GLY A 114 15.32 -11.91 -13.89
N LYS A 115 16.02 -12.73 -13.10
CA LYS A 115 16.56 -12.35 -11.78
C LYS A 115 17.37 -11.04 -11.83
N GLU A 116 18.29 -10.93 -12.78
CA GLU A 116 19.12 -9.74 -13.02
C GLU A 116 18.31 -8.46 -13.33
N ASN A 117 17.12 -8.62 -13.91
CA ASN A 117 16.29 -7.50 -14.31
C ASN A 117 15.34 -7.07 -13.20
N THR A 118 15.02 -7.93 -12.25
CA THR A 118 14.24 -7.60 -11.04
C THR A 118 15.15 -6.89 -10.05
N VAL A 119 15.08 -5.57 -10.00
CA VAL A 119 16.03 -4.71 -9.25
C VAL A 119 15.53 -4.28 -7.88
N SER A 120 14.23 -4.45 -7.60
CA SER A 120 13.62 -4.12 -6.31
C SER A 120 12.31 -4.89 -6.17
N ALA A 121 12.05 -5.39 -4.98
CA ALA A 121 10.74 -5.88 -4.57
C ALA A 121 10.56 -5.54 -3.08
N VAL A 122 9.49 -4.85 -2.74
CA VAL A 122 9.22 -4.39 -1.38
C VAL A 122 7.80 -4.79 -0.98
N LEU A 123 7.68 -5.52 0.11
CA LEU A 123 6.41 -5.84 0.75
C LEU A 123 5.94 -4.65 1.58
N HIS A 124 4.72 -4.19 1.32
CA HIS A 124 4.02 -3.20 2.14
C HIS A 124 2.95 -3.89 2.99
N MET A 125 3.09 -3.74 4.30
CA MET A 125 2.22 -4.27 5.35
C MET A 125 1.55 -3.15 6.15
N ASP A 126 1.81 -1.89 5.80
CA ASP A 126 1.34 -0.70 6.50
C ASP A 126 0.17 -0.02 5.80
N GLU A 127 -0.32 -0.54 4.69
CA GLU A 127 -1.53 -0.05 4.03
C GLU A 127 -2.74 -0.99 4.30
N HIS A 128 -3.87 -0.71 3.65
CA HIS A 128 -5.11 -1.48 3.86
C HIS A 128 -4.94 -2.97 3.55
N THR A 129 -4.29 -3.32 2.44
CA THR A 129 -4.12 -4.71 2.00
C THR A 129 -2.64 -4.99 1.77
N PRO A 130 -2.08 -6.10 2.29
CA PRO A 130 -0.71 -6.51 1.98
C PRO A 130 -0.45 -6.62 0.47
N HIS A 131 0.64 -6.02 0.00
CA HIS A 131 1.01 -6.05 -1.42
C HIS A 131 2.51 -5.86 -1.63
N ILE A 132 3.02 -6.36 -2.76
CA ILE A 132 4.42 -6.21 -3.16
C ILE A 132 4.52 -5.20 -4.29
N HIS A 133 5.36 -4.19 -4.10
CA HIS A 133 5.88 -3.34 -5.16
C HIS A 133 7.16 -3.93 -5.74
N ALA A 134 7.06 -4.54 -6.91
CA ALA A 134 8.20 -5.03 -7.66
C ALA A 134 8.59 -4.06 -8.79
N THR A 135 9.88 -4.02 -9.11
CA THR A 135 10.41 -3.21 -10.21
C THR A 135 11.43 -4.00 -11.00
N PHE A 136 11.24 -3.99 -12.32
CA PHE A 136 12.20 -4.59 -13.23
C PHE A 136 12.60 -3.66 -14.37
N VAL A 137 13.81 -3.84 -14.87
CA VAL A 137 14.38 -3.11 -16.00
C VAL A 137 14.13 -3.92 -17.27
N PRO A 138 13.43 -3.41 -18.30
CA PRO A 138 13.03 -4.19 -19.47
C PRO A 138 14.18 -4.39 -20.47
N ILE A 139 15.24 -5.06 -20.04
CA ILE A 139 16.39 -5.39 -20.86
C ILE A 139 16.10 -6.64 -21.66
N VAL A 140 16.24 -6.54 -22.97
CA VAL A 140 16.07 -7.65 -23.91
C VAL A 140 17.30 -7.79 -24.80
N THR A 141 17.61 -9.04 -25.14
CA THR A 141 18.64 -9.41 -26.10
C THR A 141 17.97 -10.06 -27.29
N GLY A 142 18.15 -9.50 -28.49
CA GLY A 142 17.57 -10.09 -29.70
C GLY A 142 17.10 -9.07 -30.73
N LYS A 143 16.70 -9.59 -31.90
CA LYS A 143 16.13 -8.79 -32.99
C LYS A 143 14.88 -8.03 -32.51
N ARG A 144 14.67 -6.84 -33.06
CA ARG A 144 13.52 -5.99 -32.71
C ARG A 144 12.24 -6.59 -33.30
N ARG A 145 11.18 -6.76 -32.52
CA ARG A 145 9.89 -7.27 -33.02
C ARG A 145 9.39 -6.53 -34.26
N LYS A 146 9.46 -5.18 -34.27
CA LYS A 146 9.06 -4.36 -35.42
C LYS A 146 9.92 -4.59 -36.67
N ALA A 147 11.16 -5.03 -36.51
CA ALA A 147 12.02 -5.36 -37.65
C ALA A 147 11.59 -6.67 -38.33
N ASN A 148 11.00 -7.61 -37.61
CA ASN A 148 10.45 -8.84 -38.21
C ASN A 148 9.21 -8.51 -39.07
N LYS A 149 8.32 -7.62 -38.59
CA LYS A 149 7.16 -7.15 -39.38
C LYS A 149 7.56 -6.38 -40.64
N GLU A 150 8.56 -5.49 -40.55
CA GLU A 150 9.09 -4.75 -41.72
C GLU A 150 9.70 -5.68 -42.79
N GLN A 151 10.21 -6.83 -42.38
CA GLN A 151 10.80 -7.85 -43.26
C GLN A 151 9.73 -8.72 -43.93
N GLU A 152 8.61 -9.00 -43.24
CA GLU A 152 7.41 -9.65 -43.80
C GLU A 152 6.68 -8.71 -44.79
N ASP A 153 6.63 -7.40 -44.52
CA ASP A 153 5.97 -6.38 -45.37
C ASP A 153 6.80 -5.95 -46.61
N GLY A 154 7.88 -6.66 -46.95
CA GLY A 154 8.65 -6.46 -48.18
C GLY A 154 9.46 -5.14 -48.27
N LYS A 155 9.58 -4.36 -47.19
CA LYS A 155 10.35 -3.10 -47.20
C LYS A 155 11.85 -3.37 -47.01
N ARG A 156 12.70 -2.64 -47.76
CA ARG A 156 14.18 -2.80 -47.80
C ARG A 156 14.78 -2.93 -46.39
N SER A 157 15.33 -4.11 -46.08
CA SER A 157 15.99 -4.35 -44.79
C SER A 157 17.38 -3.71 -44.77
N TYR A 158 17.57 -2.66 -43.98
CA TYR A 158 18.92 -2.21 -43.65
C TYR A 158 19.60 -3.29 -42.80
N ARG A 159 20.78 -3.80 -43.21
CA ARG A 159 21.53 -4.85 -42.52
C ARG A 159 21.92 -4.36 -41.11
N LYS A 160 21.14 -4.72 -40.09
CA LYS A 160 21.37 -4.30 -38.69
C LYS A 160 22.07 -5.43 -37.93
N LYS A 161 23.14 -5.08 -37.22
CA LYS A 161 23.99 -6.00 -36.42
C LYS A 161 23.13 -6.88 -35.48
N ALA A 162 23.52 -8.15 -35.36
CA ALA A 162 22.83 -9.16 -34.57
C ALA A 162 22.80 -8.84 -33.06
N ASN A 163 21.76 -9.35 -32.37
CA ASN A 163 21.60 -9.50 -30.92
C ASN A 163 22.29 -8.44 -30.04
N THR A 164 21.82 -7.19 -30.14
CA THR A 164 22.30 -6.10 -29.27
C THR A 164 21.38 -5.95 -28.06
N VAL A 165 21.95 -5.84 -26.87
CA VAL A 165 21.22 -5.58 -25.62
C VAL A 165 20.59 -4.18 -25.65
N ARG A 166 19.31 -4.08 -25.25
CA ARG A 166 18.55 -2.82 -25.28
C ARG A 166 17.40 -2.81 -24.27
N LEU A 167 16.94 -1.60 -23.92
CA LEU A 167 15.68 -1.40 -23.21
C LEU A 167 14.51 -1.51 -24.20
N CYS A 168 13.55 -2.40 -23.91
CA CYS A 168 12.34 -2.50 -24.71
C CYS A 168 11.14 -3.02 -23.93
N ALA A 169 10.35 -2.10 -23.38
CA ALA A 169 9.07 -2.43 -22.76
C ALA A 169 8.09 -3.09 -23.74
N ASP A 170 8.11 -2.71 -25.03
CA ASP A 170 7.18 -3.27 -26.03
C ASP A 170 7.40 -4.76 -26.29
N ASP A 171 8.64 -5.26 -26.14
CA ASP A 171 8.94 -6.69 -26.30
C ASP A 171 8.59 -7.50 -25.04
N VAL A 172 8.49 -6.84 -23.88
CA VAL A 172 8.14 -7.47 -22.59
C VAL A 172 6.65 -7.36 -22.29
N LEU A 173 5.97 -6.30 -22.74
CA LEU A 173 4.57 -5.98 -22.46
C LEU A 173 3.69 -6.06 -23.71
N THR A 174 3.85 -7.13 -24.49
CA THR A 174 2.96 -7.45 -25.59
C THR A 174 1.61 -7.93 -25.07
N ARG A 175 0.52 -7.75 -25.84
CA ARG A 175 -0.82 -8.24 -25.44
C ARG A 175 -0.80 -9.73 -25.08
N GLU A 176 -0.10 -10.54 -25.88
CA GLU A 176 0.01 -11.99 -25.67
C GLU A 176 0.71 -12.29 -24.33
N LYS A 177 1.87 -11.69 -24.09
CA LYS A 177 2.60 -11.82 -22.81
C LYS A 177 1.78 -11.35 -21.61
N LEU A 178 1.05 -10.25 -21.71
CA LEU A 178 0.20 -9.78 -20.60
C LEU A 178 -0.85 -10.83 -20.24
N VAL A 179 -1.51 -11.45 -21.23
CA VAL A 179 -2.42 -12.58 -20.99
C VAL A 179 -1.70 -13.73 -20.32
N THR A 180 -0.53 -14.12 -20.84
CA THR A 180 0.30 -15.19 -20.24
C THR A 180 0.72 -14.87 -18.81
N TYR A 181 1.03 -13.62 -18.47
CA TYR A 181 1.40 -13.24 -17.11
C TYR A 181 0.24 -13.41 -16.14
N HIS A 182 -0.98 -13.03 -16.53
CA HIS A 182 -2.17 -13.31 -15.71
C HIS A 182 -2.40 -14.82 -15.56
N ASP A 183 -2.22 -15.61 -16.62
CA ASP A 183 -2.42 -17.06 -16.60
C ASP A 183 -1.37 -17.74 -15.68
N SER A 184 -0.10 -17.41 -15.85
CA SER A 184 1.00 -18.02 -15.08
C SER A 184 1.05 -17.54 -13.63
N TYR A 185 0.75 -16.27 -13.37
CA TYR A 185 0.70 -15.74 -12.01
C TYR A 185 -0.45 -16.35 -11.22
N ALA A 186 -1.64 -16.50 -11.84
CA ALA A 186 -2.75 -17.20 -11.20
C ALA A 186 -2.39 -18.65 -10.86
N LYS A 187 -1.66 -19.35 -11.74
CA LYS A 187 -1.22 -20.72 -11.46
C LYS A 187 -0.24 -20.78 -10.29
N ALA A 188 0.68 -19.82 -10.18
CA ALA A 188 1.60 -19.72 -9.05
C ALA A 188 0.87 -19.44 -7.71
N MET A 189 -0.20 -18.65 -7.76
CA MET A 189 -0.94 -18.22 -6.57
C MET A 189 -2.11 -19.15 -6.18
N GLU A 190 -2.40 -20.19 -6.97
CA GLU A 190 -3.53 -21.12 -6.76
C GLU A 190 -3.49 -21.78 -5.37
N LYS A 191 -2.29 -22.11 -4.85
CA LYS A 191 -2.12 -22.72 -3.52
C LYS A 191 -2.47 -21.78 -2.35
N TYR A 192 -2.68 -20.50 -2.62
CA TYR A 192 -3.18 -19.50 -1.65
C TYR A 192 -4.69 -19.25 -1.80
N GLY A 193 -5.38 -20.00 -2.66
CA GLY A 193 -6.80 -19.80 -2.94
C GLY A 193 -7.10 -18.59 -3.83
N LEU A 194 -6.07 -18.01 -4.47
CA LEU A 194 -6.20 -16.91 -5.41
C LEU A 194 -6.32 -17.43 -6.83
N GLN A 195 -7.35 -16.99 -7.54
CA GLN A 195 -7.64 -17.40 -8.90
C GLN A 195 -7.41 -16.29 -9.92
N ARG A 196 -7.38 -16.67 -11.19
CA ARG A 196 -7.24 -15.73 -12.31
C ARG A 196 -8.44 -14.78 -12.39
N GLY A 197 -8.19 -13.49 -12.62
CA GLY A 197 -9.24 -12.55 -13.00
C GLY A 197 -9.96 -12.93 -14.31
N VAL A 198 -11.15 -12.36 -14.52
CA VAL A 198 -12.02 -12.65 -15.68
C VAL A 198 -11.28 -12.39 -17.00
N ARG A 199 -11.24 -13.40 -17.87
CA ARG A 199 -10.62 -13.27 -19.20
C ARG A 199 -11.50 -12.40 -20.09
N GLY A 200 -10.91 -11.40 -20.73
CA GLY A 200 -11.65 -10.44 -21.55
C GLY A 200 -12.48 -9.43 -20.73
N SER A 201 -12.16 -9.24 -19.44
CA SER A 201 -12.80 -8.22 -18.61
C SER A 201 -12.79 -6.84 -19.28
N GLU A 202 -13.95 -6.18 -19.29
CA GLU A 202 -14.12 -4.81 -19.78
C GLU A 202 -13.83 -3.76 -18.71
N ALA A 203 -13.46 -4.20 -17.49
CA ALA A 203 -13.11 -3.32 -16.39
C ALA A 203 -11.94 -2.40 -16.79
N ARG A 204 -12.12 -1.09 -16.54
CA ARG A 204 -11.06 -0.10 -16.73
C ARG A 204 -10.34 0.15 -15.42
N HIS A 205 -9.01 0.22 -15.48
CA HIS A 205 -8.22 0.56 -14.31
C HIS A 205 -8.61 1.96 -13.81
N THR A 206 -8.94 2.05 -12.53
CA THR A 206 -9.14 3.29 -11.79
C THR A 206 -7.92 3.54 -10.92
N THR A 207 -7.46 4.79 -10.89
CA THR A 207 -6.36 5.15 -9.98
C THR A 207 -6.84 5.11 -8.54
N THR A 208 -5.95 4.91 -7.58
CA THR A 208 -6.28 4.89 -6.14
C THR A 208 -7.04 6.15 -5.71
N ALA A 209 -6.64 7.33 -6.20
CA ALA A 209 -7.31 8.59 -5.92
C ALA A 209 -8.71 8.70 -6.56
N GLN A 210 -8.93 8.07 -7.72
CA GLN A 210 -10.27 7.95 -8.31
C GLN A 210 -11.14 7.01 -7.49
N TYR A 211 -10.63 5.83 -7.15
CA TYR A 211 -11.33 4.84 -6.34
C TYR A 211 -11.85 5.43 -5.01
N TYR A 212 -10.99 6.11 -4.24
CA TYR A 212 -11.43 6.74 -2.99
C TYR A 212 -12.45 7.87 -3.19
N ARG A 213 -12.38 8.61 -4.30
CA ARG A 213 -13.38 9.64 -4.62
C ARG A 213 -14.73 9.01 -4.98
N ASP A 214 -14.71 7.98 -5.82
CA ASP A 214 -15.92 7.28 -6.24
C ASP A 214 -16.57 6.55 -5.05
N LEU A 215 -15.76 5.91 -4.20
CA LEU A 215 -16.23 5.28 -2.96
C LEU A 215 -16.89 6.30 -2.05
N LYS A 216 -16.25 7.44 -1.78
CA LYS A 216 -16.83 8.51 -0.95
C LYS A 216 -18.15 9.05 -1.52
N ARG A 217 -18.23 9.19 -2.85
CA ARG A 217 -19.47 9.62 -3.52
C ARG A 217 -20.57 8.57 -3.37
N GLN A 218 -20.26 7.30 -3.64
CA GLN A 218 -21.21 6.19 -3.51
C GLN A 218 -21.70 6.05 -2.07
N THR A 219 -20.82 6.15 -1.07
CA THR A 219 -21.22 6.13 0.34
C THR A 219 -22.18 7.27 0.65
N GLY A 220 -21.91 8.49 0.18
CA GLY A 220 -22.83 9.62 0.36
C GLY A 220 -24.18 9.44 -0.36
N GLU A 221 -24.17 8.87 -1.57
CA GLU A 221 -25.40 8.53 -2.31
C GLU A 221 -26.21 7.44 -1.59
N LEU A 222 -25.55 6.40 -1.07
CA LEU A 222 -26.19 5.36 -0.27
C LEU A 222 -26.77 5.91 1.04
N GLU A 223 -26.03 6.76 1.76
CA GLU A 223 -26.51 7.42 2.97
C GLU A 223 -27.76 8.27 2.68
N ALA A 224 -27.75 9.04 1.59
CA ALA A 224 -28.90 9.82 1.16
C ALA A 224 -30.10 8.92 0.79
N ASN A 225 -29.87 7.84 0.05
CA ASN A 225 -30.92 6.88 -0.30
C ASN A 225 -31.51 6.19 0.93
N VAL A 226 -30.67 5.82 1.91
CA VAL A 226 -31.12 5.22 3.18
C VAL A 226 -31.98 6.22 3.95
N GLN A 227 -31.59 7.49 4.04
CA GLN A 227 -32.39 8.54 4.69
C GLN A 227 -33.73 8.77 3.97
N GLN A 228 -33.71 8.77 2.64
CA GLN A 228 -34.93 8.90 1.85
C GLN A 228 -35.87 7.70 2.09
N LEU A 229 -35.36 6.47 2.02
CA LEU A 229 -36.15 5.26 2.29
C LEU A 229 -36.72 5.24 3.71
N GLN A 230 -35.96 5.70 4.71
CA GLN A 230 -36.46 5.86 6.08
C GLN A 230 -37.59 6.89 6.16
N THR A 231 -37.48 8.00 5.42
CA THR A 231 -38.52 9.03 5.36
C THR A 231 -39.78 8.51 4.67
N GLU A 232 -39.62 7.83 3.54
CA GLU A 232 -40.73 7.19 2.81
C GLU A 232 -41.40 6.10 3.67
N GLN A 233 -40.62 5.31 4.43
CA GLN A 233 -41.16 4.34 5.37
C GLN A 233 -42.00 5.02 6.46
N GLN A 234 -41.50 6.10 7.07
CA GLN A 234 -42.25 6.85 8.09
C GLN A 234 -43.53 7.47 7.52
N GLN A 235 -43.49 8.01 6.30
CA GLN A 235 -44.67 8.55 5.63
C GLN A 235 -45.67 7.46 5.29
N ALA A 236 -45.21 6.31 4.81
CA ALA A 236 -46.06 5.16 4.55
C ALA A 236 -46.70 4.63 5.83
N GLU A 237 -45.97 4.55 6.95
CA GLU A 237 -46.51 4.19 8.26
C GLU A 237 -47.56 5.20 8.74
N GLN A 238 -47.30 6.50 8.59
CA GLN A 238 -48.27 7.55 8.93
C GLN A 238 -49.53 7.46 8.07
N GLN A 239 -49.40 7.28 6.75
CA GLN A 239 -50.54 7.06 5.86
C GLN A 239 -51.30 5.78 6.21
N LEU A 240 -50.61 4.71 6.61
CA LEU A 240 -51.24 3.46 7.04
C LEU A 240 -52.02 3.66 8.34
N ASP A 241 -51.50 4.45 9.28
CA ASP A 241 -52.20 4.81 10.50
C ASP A 241 -53.38 5.77 10.24
N GLU A 242 -53.24 6.72 9.31
CA GLU A 242 -54.34 7.57 8.83
C GLU A 242 -55.43 6.74 8.16
N VAL A 243 -55.08 5.84 7.24
CA VAL A 243 -56.03 4.92 6.61
C VAL A 243 -56.64 3.97 7.64
N ARG A 244 -55.91 3.53 8.66
CA ARG A 244 -56.48 2.74 9.78
C ARG A 244 -57.47 3.56 10.60
N GLN A 245 -57.17 4.83 10.87
CA GLN A 245 -58.07 5.76 11.56
C GLN A 245 -59.30 6.06 10.70
N GLU A 246 -59.13 6.27 9.40
CA GLU A 246 -60.19 6.46 8.42
C GLU A 246 -61.04 5.21 8.23
N VAL A 247 -60.47 4.01 8.20
CA VAL A 247 -61.25 2.75 8.18
C VAL A 247 -62.01 2.56 9.49
N LYS A 248 -61.45 3.01 10.62
CA LYS A 248 -62.11 2.99 11.93
C LYS A 248 -63.24 4.04 12.02
N SER A 249 -63.11 5.19 11.34
CA SER A 249 -64.14 6.21 11.22
C SER A 249 -65.12 5.94 10.06
N GLU A 250 -64.73 5.20 9.04
CA GLU A 250 -65.61 4.72 7.97
C GLU A 250 -66.46 3.55 8.45
N LYS A 251 -66.02 2.76 9.45
CA LYS A 251 -66.90 1.88 10.22
C LYS A 251 -67.96 2.67 11.01
N LEU A 252 -67.69 3.94 11.34
CA LEU A 252 -68.68 4.88 11.86
C LEU A 252 -69.55 5.46 10.72
N GLU A 253 -69.01 5.68 9.51
CA GLU A 253 -69.79 5.98 8.29
C GLU A 253 -70.56 4.76 7.77
N ALA A 254 -70.22 3.53 8.16
CA ALA A 254 -70.98 2.33 7.84
C ALA A 254 -72.30 2.31 8.64
N ALA A 255 -72.27 2.82 9.88
CA ALA A 255 -73.50 3.16 10.61
C ALA A 255 -74.28 4.29 9.90
N LYS A 256 -73.59 5.18 9.18
CA LYS A 256 -74.21 6.17 8.27
C LYS A 256 -74.68 5.56 6.94
N THR A 257 -74.13 4.42 6.50
CA THR A 257 -74.66 3.64 5.37
C THR A 257 -75.96 2.92 5.68
N GLU A 258 -76.31 2.73 6.95
CA GLU A 258 -77.66 2.34 7.38
C GLU A 258 -78.69 3.44 7.02
N ALA A 259 -78.31 4.71 7.11
CA ALA A 259 -79.08 5.84 6.58
C ALA A 259 -79.05 5.92 5.03
N LYS A 260 -78.05 5.31 4.39
CA LYS A 260 -77.92 5.18 2.92
C LYS A 260 -78.71 3.97 2.39
N ALA A 261 -78.99 2.95 3.21
CA ALA A 261 -79.92 1.87 2.88
C ALA A 261 -81.35 2.40 2.66
N ALA A 262 -81.74 3.43 3.41
CA ALA A 262 -82.96 4.19 3.16
C ALA A 262 -82.96 4.95 1.82
N PHE A 263 -81.79 5.27 1.26
CA PHE A 263 -81.63 5.87 -0.09
C PHE A 263 -81.58 4.81 -1.21
N VAL A 264 -81.02 3.63 -0.95
CA VAL A 264 -80.96 2.50 -1.91
C VAL A 264 -82.35 1.92 -2.19
N ALA A 265 -83.27 1.93 -1.22
CA ALA A 265 -84.70 1.63 -1.46
C ALA A 265 -85.32 2.52 -2.56
N LYS A 266 -84.76 3.71 -2.80
CA LYS A 266 -85.22 4.68 -3.80
C LYS A 266 -84.59 4.47 -5.18
N VAL A 267 -83.44 3.79 -5.26
CA VAL A 267 -82.69 3.54 -6.52
C VAL A 267 -82.83 2.09 -7.01
N GLY A 268 -83.27 1.16 -6.15
CA GLY A 268 -83.64 -0.21 -6.54
C GLY A 268 -84.76 -0.32 -7.58
N SER A 269 -85.45 0.78 -7.89
CA SER A 269 -86.44 0.87 -8.98
C SER A 269 -85.80 1.10 -10.37
N LEU A 270 -84.50 1.38 -10.47
CA LEU A 270 -83.87 1.87 -11.72
C LEU A 270 -82.82 0.94 -12.33
N LEU A 271 -82.21 0.01 -11.59
CA LEU A 271 -81.16 -0.88 -12.12
C LEU A 271 -81.33 -2.32 -11.59
N GLY A 272 -81.52 -3.27 -12.50
CA GLY A 272 -81.88 -4.67 -12.19
C GLY A 272 -80.89 -5.40 -11.26
N GLY A 273 -81.43 -6.07 -10.25
CA GLY A 273 -80.71 -6.63 -9.09
C GLY A 273 -79.72 -7.78 -9.32
N GLY A 274 -79.46 -8.20 -10.56
CA GLY A 274 -78.49 -9.26 -10.87
C GLY A 274 -77.03 -8.80 -10.75
N LYS A 275 -76.68 -7.63 -11.30
CA LYS A 275 -75.31 -7.08 -11.27
C LYS A 275 -74.87 -6.62 -9.88
N LEU A 276 -75.83 -6.24 -9.04
CA LEU A 276 -75.55 -5.75 -7.69
C LEU A 276 -75.09 -6.88 -6.76
N LYS A 277 -75.69 -8.07 -6.88
CA LYS A 277 -75.30 -9.27 -6.13
C LYS A 277 -73.90 -9.77 -6.52
N GLU A 278 -73.53 -9.67 -7.79
CA GLU A 278 -72.21 -10.06 -8.28
C GLU A 278 -71.10 -9.14 -7.73
N LEU A 279 -71.35 -7.82 -7.73
CA LEU A 279 -70.44 -6.84 -7.12
C LEU A 279 -70.29 -7.04 -5.61
N GLU A 280 -71.37 -7.36 -4.89
CA GLU A 280 -71.32 -7.67 -3.45
C GLU A 280 -70.49 -8.93 -3.16
N ALA A 281 -70.61 -9.97 -3.97
CA ALA A 281 -69.83 -11.20 -3.82
C ALA A 281 -68.33 -10.98 -4.07
N ASN A 282 -67.99 -10.22 -5.11
CA ASN A 282 -66.60 -9.87 -5.43
C ASN A 282 -65.96 -9.02 -4.32
N ASN A 283 -66.72 -8.09 -3.73
CA ASN A 283 -66.21 -7.23 -2.66
C ASN A 283 -65.91 -8.04 -1.38
N ARG A 284 -66.77 -9.00 -1.01
CA ARG A 284 -66.52 -9.92 0.11
C ARG A 284 -65.28 -10.78 -0.11
N THR A 285 -65.06 -11.24 -1.34
CA THR A 285 -63.88 -12.04 -1.70
C THR A 285 -62.60 -11.22 -1.56
N LEU A 286 -62.59 -9.98 -2.09
CA LEU A 286 -61.46 -9.06 -1.95
C LEU A 286 -61.16 -8.69 -0.49
N GLN A 287 -62.19 -8.52 0.35
CA GLN A 287 -62.01 -8.27 1.79
C GLN A 287 -61.33 -9.45 2.49
N GLY A 288 -61.66 -10.69 2.11
CA GLY A 288 -60.99 -11.89 2.62
C GLY A 288 -59.51 -11.94 2.22
N GLU A 289 -59.20 -11.62 0.96
CA GLU A 289 -57.82 -11.58 0.47
C GLU A 289 -56.97 -10.50 1.14
N VAL A 290 -57.54 -9.31 1.38
CA VAL A 290 -56.86 -8.22 2.08
C VAL A 290 -56.54 -8.63 3.52
N ALA A 291 -57.49 -9.23 4.25
CA ALA A 291 -57.25 -9.70 5.60
C ALA A 291 -56.15 -10.78 5.68
N ALA A 292 -56.11 -11.71 4.72
CA ALA A 292 -55.06 -12.73 4.64
C ALA A 292 -53.68 -12.13 4.33
N ARG A 293 -53.63 -11.10 3.46
CA ARG A 293 -52.39 -10.36 3.18
C ARG A 293 -51.90 -9.57 4.39
N ASP A 294 -52.80 -8.95 5.15
CA ASP A 294 -52.46 -8.21 6.38
C ASP A 294 -51.87 -9.11 7.46
N GLU A 295 -52.39 -10.33 7.63
CA GLU A 295 -51.78 -11.31 8.53
C GLU A 295 -50.39 -11.73 8.05
N SER A 296 -50.22 -11.96 6.75
CA SER A 296 -48.94 -12.33 6.16
C SER A 296 -47.88 -11.23 6.34
N ILE A 297 -48.28 -9.96 6.15
CA ILE A 297 -47.41 -8.80 6.37
C ILE A 297 -46.98 -8.70 7.84
N LYS A 298 -47.91 -8.88 8.79
CA LYS A 298 -47.57 -8.91 10.22
C LYS A 298 -46.56 -10.01 10.56
N LEU A 299 -46.73 -11.19 9.97
CA LEU A 299 -45.86 -12.33 10.23
C LEU A 299 -44.44 -12.09 9.68
N LEU A 300 -44.35 -11.51 8.47
CA LEU A 300 -43.09 -11.10 7.86
C LEU A 300 -42.38 -10.00 8.66
N GLN A 301 -43.13 -9.00 9.16
CA GLN A 301 -42.58 -7.95 10.02
C GLN A 301 -42.00 -8.53 11.32
N GLN A 302 -42.70 -9.46 11.96
CA GLN A 302 -42.18 -10.16 13.14
C GLN A 302 -40.92 -10.97 12.83
N GLN A 303 -40.86 -11.63 11.67
CA GLN A 303 -39.70 -12.40 11.27
C GLN A 303 -38.48 -11.50 10.99
N MET A 304 -38.67 -10.38 10.29
CA MET A 304 -37.62 -9.38 10.07
C MET A 304 -37.08 -8.84 11.38
N GLN A 305 -37.96 -8.54 12.35
CA GLN A 305 -37.54 -8.01 13.63
C GLN A 305 -36.70 -9.01 14.44
N ARG A 306 -37.10 -10.29 14.45
CA ARG A 306 -36.29 -11.35 15.07
C ARG A 306 -34.92 -11.51 14.40
N GLN A 307 -34.87 -11.47 13.07
CA GLN A 307 -33.60 -11.55 12.34
C GLN A 307 -32.69 -10.36 12.64
N GLN A 308 -33.25 -9.16 12.76
CA GLN A 308 -32.49 -7.96 13.11
C GLN A 308 -31.92 -8.04 14.53
N GLU A 309 -32.71 -8.51 15.49
CA GLU A 309 -32.28 -8.72 16.87
C GLU A 309 -31.17 -9.77 16.97
N GLU A 310 -31.29 -10.88 16.24
CA GLU A 310 -30.28 -11.94 16.20
C GLU A 310 -28.98 -11.46 15.57
N HIS A 311 -29.06 -10.70 14.46
CA HIS A 311 -27.89 -10.11 13.81
C HIS A 311 -27.18 -9.11 14.74
N ASN A 312 -27.93 -8.24 15.42
CA ASN A 312 -27.37 -7.28 16.37
C ASN A 312 -26.67 -8.00 17.53
N ARG A 313 -27.25 -9.11 18.01
CA ARG A 313 -26.64 -9.93 19.06
C ARG A 313 -25.32 -10.55 18.61
N GLN A 314 -25.27 -11.13 17.41
CA GLN A 314 -24.05 -11.71 16.84
C GLN A 314 -22.95 -10.65 16.65
N LEU A 315 -23.31 -9.45 16.16
CA LEU A 315 -22.38 -8.35 16.01
C LEU A 315 -21.76 -7.94 17.35
N MET A 316 -22.59 -7.87 18.40
CA MET A 316 -22.14 -7.51 19.74
C MET A 316 -21.23 -8.58 20.36
N GLU A 317 -21.56 -9.86 20.20
CA GLU A 317 -20.71 -10.99 20.64
C GLU A 317 -19.35 -10.96 19.93
N LEU A 318 -19.33 -10.69 18.62
CA LEU A 318 -18.08 -10.57 17.85
C LEU A 318 -17.24 -9.39 18.32
N GLN A 319 -17.85 -8.22 18.56
CA GLN A 319 -17.15 -7.04 19.08
C GLN A 319 -16.58 -7.26 20.48
N VAL A 320 -17.28 -7.99 21.34
CA VAL A 320 -16.78 -8.34 22.68
C VAL A 320 -15.60 -9.30 22.57
N LYS A 321 -15.69 -10.33 21.73
CA LYS A 321 -14.60 -11.28 21.49
C LYS A 321 -13.36 -10.58 20.94
N HIS A 322 -13.51 -9.72 19.94
CA HIS A 322 -12.41 -8.96 19.37
C HIS A 322 -11.76 -8.03 20.41
N ARG A 323 -12.55 -7.31 21.21
CA ARG A 323 -12.01 -6.46 22.28
C ARG A 323 -11.21 -7.25 23.31
N ARG A 324 -11.67 -8.45 23.66
CA ARG A 324 -10.95 -9.34 24.58
C ARG A 324 -9.62 -9.81 24.00
N GLU A 325 -9.62 -10.29 22.75
CA GLU A 325 -8.40 -10.71 22.07
C GLU A 325 -7.37 -9.58 21.95
N MET A 326 -7.82 -8.35 21.67
CA MET A 326 -6.94 -7.18 21.62
C MET A 326 -6.36 -6.83 23.00
N ALA A 327 -7.16 -6.93 24.07
CA ALA A 327 -6.68 -6.69 25.42
C ALA A 327 -5.68 -7.77 25.88
N ASP A 328 -5.93 -9.03 25.55
CA ASP A 328 -5.03 -10.14 25.87
C ASP A 328 -3.68 -9.98 25.13
N LYS A 329 -3.71 -9.59 23.84
CA LYS A 329 -2.51 -9.30 23.05
C LYS A 329 -1.71 -8.11 23.59
N GLU A 330 -2.39 -7.02 23.96
CA GLU A 330 -1.74 -5.84 24.55
C GLU A 330 -1.05 -6.20 25.87
N THR A 331 -1.72 -7.00 26.71
CA THR A 331 -1.16 -7.46 27.98
C THR A 331 0.10 -8.31 27.77
N ALA A 332 0.05 -9.28 26.84
CA ALA A 332 1.20 -10.10 26.49
C ALA A 332 2.38 -9.27 25.96
N HIS A 333 2.10 -8.28 25.09
CA HIS A 333 3.12 -7.38 24.59
C HIS A 333 3.75 -6.53 25.71
N GLN A 334 2.92 -6.04 26.63
CA GLN A 334 3.39 -5.24 27.76
C GLN A 334 4.29 -6.07 28.71
N GLU A 335 3.98 -7.35 28.91
CA GLU A 335 4.82 -8.29 29.66
C GLU A 335 6.18 -8.51 28.97
N GLU A 336 6.19 -8.75 27.66
CA GLU A 336 7.41 -8.93 26.88
C GLU A 336 8.31 -7.67 26.91
N VAL A 337 7.71 -6.49 26.71
CA VAL A 337 8.44 -5.21 26.83
C VAL A 337 9.02 -5.03 28.23
N SER A 338 8.28 -5.40 29.27
CA SER A 338 8.74 -5.31 30.66
C SER A 338 9.90 -6.28 30.93
N PHE A 339 9.83 -7.48 30.36
CA PHE A 339 10.90 -8.47 30.40
C PHE A 339 12.17 -7.95 29.70
N LEU A 340 12.05 -7.43 28.46
CA LEU A 340 13.18 -6.87 27.72
C LEU A 340 13.81 -5.67 28.44
N LYS A 341 13.01 -4.77 29.02
CA LYS A 341 13.50 -3.68 29.87
C LYS A 341 14.32 -4.20 31.06
N SER A 342 13.87 -5.27 31.71
CA SER A 342 14.59 -5.92 32.80
C SER A 342 15.93 -6.51 32.33
N ILE A 343 15.95 -7.19 31.17
CA ILE A 343 17.19 -7.70 30.57
C ILE A 343 18.16 -6.56 30.23
N ILE A 344 17.69 -5.46 29.65
CA ILE A 344 18.54 -4.28 29.34
C ILE A 344 19.12 -3.70 30.63
N GLN A 345 18.33 -3.59 31.70
CA GLN A 345 18.83 -3.11 33.00
C GLN A 345 19.90 -4.05 33.59
N LYS A 346 19.72 -5.37 33.48
CA LYS A 346 20.73 -6.35 33.88
C LYS A 346 21.99 -6.25 33.02
N ALA A 347 21.85 -6.11 31.70
CA ALA A 347 22.96 -5.94 30.78
C ALA A 347 23.81 -4.69 31.12
N LYS A 348 23.18 -3.57 31.48
CA LYS A 348 23.88 -2.37 31.96
C LYS A 348 24.72 -2.62 33.22
N LYS A 349 24.25 -3.49 34.13
CA LYS A 349 24.99 -3.86 35.34
C LYS A 349 26.13 -4.83 35.06
N TRP A 350 25.88 -5.83 34.20
CA TRP A 350 26.87 -6.87 33.87
C TRP A 350 27.99 -6.34 32.96
N PHE A 351 27.67 -5.40 32.08
CA PHE A 351 28.58 -4.85 31.09
C PHE A 351 28.60 -3.33 31.20
N PRO A 352 29.49 -2.74 32.01
CA PRO A 352 29.56 -1.29 32.23
C PRO A 352 29.73 -0.47 30.93
N LEU A 353 30.40 -1.04 29.92
CA LEU A 353 30.59 -0.41 28.60
C LEU A 353 29.40 -0.59 27.65
N PHE A 354 28.34 -1.31 28.04
CA PHE A 354 27.21 -1.59 27.14
C PHE A 354 26.52 -0.32 26.65
N GLN A 355 26.30 0.65 27.53
CA GLN A 355 25.72 1.93 27.13
C GLN A 355 26.61 2.69 26.14
N GLU A 356 27.92 2.63 26.35
CA GLU A 356 28.91 3.27 25.48
C GLU A 356 29.00 2.57 24.11
N LEU A 357 28.84 1.25 24.06
CA LEU A 357 28.77 0.50 22.80
C LEU A 357 27.54 0.89 21.97
N VAL A 358 26.37 0.98 22.61
CA VAL A 358 25.12 1.43 21.94
C VAL A 358 25.25 2.89 21.47
N TYR A 359 25.90 3.75 22.26
CA TYR A 359 26.20 5.12 21.84
C TYR A 359 27.16 5.14 20.64
N MET A 360 28.23 4.36 20.70
CA MET A 360 29.26 4.31 19.66
C MET A 360 28.72 3.77 18.34
N GLU A 361 27.78 2.82 18.39
CA GLU A 361 27.10 2.29 17.20
C GLU A 361 26.37 3.40 16.46
N LYS A 362 25.54 4.18 17.18
CA LYS A 362 24.84 5.34 16.64
C LYS A 362 25.81 6.41 16.13
N PHE A 363 26.90 6.64 16.85
CA PHE A 363 27.92 7.61 16.46
C PHE A 363 28.63 7.21 15.15
N CYS A 364 29.02 5.95 14.99
CA CYS A 364 29.66 5.45 13.77
C CYS A 364 28.73 5.59 12.56
N LEU A 365 27.45 5.24 12.70
CA LEU A 365 26.44 5.43 11.63
C LEU A 365 26.30 6.90 11.24
N LYS A 366 26.26 7.81 12.23
CA LYS A 366 26.21 9.27 11.98
C LYS A 366 27.45 9.81 11.27
N VAL A 367 28.64 9.28 11.60
CA VAL A 367 29.90 9.65 10.95
C VAL A 367 29.91 9.19 9.48
N GLY A 368 29.10 8.20 9.11
CA GLY A 368 28.92 7.75 7.73
C GLY A 368 29.38 6.32 7.46
N PHE A 369 29.67 5.53 8.49
CA PHE A 369 29.92 4.09 8.34
C PHE A 369 28.60 3.35 8.13
N ASN A 370 28.62 2.29 7.32
CA ASN A 370 27.46 1.40 7.17
C ASN A 370 27.36 0.39 8.33
N GLU A 371 26.31 -0.42 8.35
CA GLU A 371 26.06 -1.39 9.43
C GLU A 371 27.20 -2.41 9.60
N ARG A 372 27.72 -2.96 8.49
CA ARG A 372 28.82 -3.95 8.53
C ARG A 372 30.13 -3.33 9.04
N GLN A 373 30.42 -2.11 8.62
CA GLN A 373 31.58 -1.34 9.08
C GLN A 373 31.44 -0.99 10.57
N THR A 374 30.25 -0.55 10.98
CA THR A 374 29.94 -0.23 12.38
C THR A 374 30.07 -1.46 13.26
N ALA A 375 29.52 -2.61 12.87
CA ALA A 375 29.68 -3.87 13.61
C ALA A 375 31.16 -4.26 13.79
N THR A 376 31.99 -4.06 12.74
CA THR A 376 33.44 -4.29 12.81
C THR A 376 34.09 -3.36 13.84
N LEU A 377 33.77 -2.07 13.81
CA LEU A 377 34.29 -1.06 14.74
C LEU A 377 33.86 -1.32 16.18
N ILE A 378 32.59 -1.64 16.43
CA ILE A 378 32.03 -1.92 17.77
C ILE A 378 32.64 -3.19 18.37
N SER A 379 33.03 -4.16 17.55
CA SER A 379 33.79 -5.34 18.01
C SER A 379 35.25 -5.03 18.41
N GLY A 380 35.68 -3.77 18.25
CA GLY A 380 37.04 -3.31 18.55
C GLY A 380 38.07 -3.64 17.46
N LYS A 381 37.64 -4.20 16.32
CA LYS A 381 38.54 -4.53 15.20
C LYS A 381 38.86 -3.27 14.38
N PRO A 382 40.10 -3.14 13.88
CA PRO A 382 40.44 -2.03 13.00
C PRO A 382 39.75 -2.18 11.64
N LEU A 383 39.31 -1.07 11.08
CA LEU A 383 38.67 -0.95 9.77
C LEU A 383 39.45 0.05 8.92
N PHE A 384 39.93 -0.34 7.75
CA PHE A 384 40.50 0.61 6.79
C PHE A 384 39.42 1.12 5.86
N TYR A 385 39.26 2.43 5.80
CA TYR A 385 38.20 3.07 5.02
C TYR A 385 38.75 4.26 4.24
N GLU A 386 38.26 4.39 3.01
CA GLU A 386 38.51 5.50 2.10
C GLU A 386 37.15 6.05 1.68
N GLY A 387 36.92 7.34 1.84
CA GLY A 387 35.63 7.95 1.55
C GLY A 387 35.37 9.22 2.35
N GLU A 388 34.09 9.59 2.42
CA GLU A 388 33.64 10.78 3.14
C GLU A 388 33.22 10.43 4.58
N LEU A 389 33.57 11.31 5.52
CA LEU A 389 33.18 11.25 6.92
C LEU A 389 32.46 12.52 7.31
N TYR A 390 31.30 12.40 7.94
CA TYR A 390 30.52 13.53 8.43
C TYR A 390 30.94 13.92 9.85
N SER A 391 31.23 15.21 10.04
CA SER A 391 31.43 15.83 11.35
C SER A 391 30.17 16.56 11.77
N GLU A 392 29.56 16.11 12.87
CA GLU A 392 28.42 16.79 13.51
C GLU A 392 28.84 18.15 14.09
N GLU A 393 30.06 18.24 14.66
CA GLU A 393 30.63 19.47 15.23
C GLU A 393 30.80 20.58 14.18
N HIS A 394 31.26 20.23 12.96
CA HIS A 394 31.50 21.20 11.89
C HIS A 394 30.41 21.20 10.79
N LYS A 395 29.36 20.38 10.96
CA LYS A 395 28.22 20.19 10.05
C LYS A 395 28.63 19.99 8.59
N ARG A 396 29.65 19.16 8.35
CA ARG A 396 30.32 19.03 7.05
C ARG A 396 30.96 17.65 6.88
N LYS A 397 31.14 17.26 5.62
CA LYS A 397 31.92 16.08 5.24
C LYS A 397 33.40 16.38 5.00
N PHE A 398 34.25 15.46 5.40
CA PHE A 398 35.69 15.47 5.16
C PHE A 398 36.09 14.17 4.47
N THR A 399 36.98 14.26 3.48
CA THR A 399 37.46 13.09 2.74
C THR A 399 38.69 12.52 3.42
N THR A 400 38.80 11.19 3.48
CA THR A 400 39.96 10.48 3.98
C THR A 400 40.52 9.52 2.92
N GLU A 401 41.84 9.46 2.81
CA GLU A 401 42.57 8.51 1.97
C GLU A 401 42.98 7.32 2.83
N ARG A 402 42.42 6.13 2.53
CA ARG A 402 42.68 4.83 3.18
C ARG A 402 43.20 4.91 4.63
N ALA A 403 42.39 5.43 5.54
CA ALA A 403 42.75 5.56 6.95
C ALA A 403 42.25 4.38 7.78
N GLY A 404 42.98 4.04 8.84
CA GLY A 404 42.60 3.00 9.80
C GLY A 404 41.73 3.56 10.92
N PHE A 405 40.56 2.98 11.13
CA PHE A 405 39.58 3.36 12.15
C PHE A 405 39.46 2.28 13.21
N GLN A 406 39.36 2.67 14.47
CA GLN A 406 39.15 1.72 15.56
C GLN A 406 38.41 2.38 16.72
N VAL A 407 37.47 1.66 17.32
CA VAL A 407 36.88 2.03 18.61
C VAL A 407 37.84 1.60 19.71
N VAL A 408 38.30 2.58 20.48
CA VAL A 408 39.24 2.41 21.59
C VAL A 408 38.63 2.99 22.86
N LYS A 409 39.23 2.68 24.01
CA LYS A 409 38.87 3.38 25.25
C LYS A 409 39.34 4.83 25.18
N ASP A 410 38.51 5.76 25.64
CA ASP A 410 38.88 7.17 25.66
C ASP A 410 40.13 7.34 26.58
N PRO A 411 41.19 8.01 26.09
CA PRO A 411 42.41 8.25 26.88
C PRO A 411 42.18 9.04 28.18
N LYS A 412 41.18 9.94 28.19
CA LYS A 412 40.84 10.81 29.33
C LYS A 412 39.87 10.14 30.29
N ASP A 413 39.00 9.28 29.77
CA ASP A 413 38.00 8.55 30.56
C ASP A 413 37.92 7.09 30.12
N LYS A 414 38.62 6.20 30.82
CA LYS A 414 38.66 4.76 30.47
C LYS A 414 37.29 4.06 30.57
N SER A 415 36.28 4.72 31.13
CA SER A 415 34.90 4.23 31.15
C SER A 415 34.12 4.53 29.86
N LYS A 416 34.69 5.34 28.96
CA LYS A 416 34.09 5.73 27.68
C LYS A 416 34.81 5.11 26.50
N LEU A 417 34.09 5.04 25.39
CA LEU A 417 34.64 4.62 24.11
C LEU A 417 34.80 5.84 23.20
N ALA A 418 35.85 5.84 22.39
CA ALA A 418 36.10 6.85 21.39
C ALA A 418 36.49 6.21 20.06
N LEU A 419 36.02 6.80 18.97
CA LEU A 419 36.45 6.41 17.63
C LEU A 419 37.77 7.13 17.32
N SER A 420 38.76 6.36 16.87
CA SER A 420 40.06 6.85 16.44
C SER A 420 40.25 6.66 14.94
N ILE A 421 41.03 7.55 14.33
CA ILE A 421 41.52 7.51 12.95
C ILE A 421 43.05 7.60 12.99
N ASN A 422 43.73 6.57 12.50
CA ASN A 422 45.20 6.44 12.54
C ASN A 422 45.80 6.70 13.94
N GLY A 423 45.11 6.27 15.00
CA GLY A 423 45.53 6.46 16.39
C GLY A 423 45.19 7.83 17.00
N GLN A 424 44.64 8.77 16.23
CA GLN A 424 44.15 10.06 16.72
C GLN A 424 42.63 10.01 16.98
N LEU A 425 42.13 10.70 18.00
CA LEU A 425 40.68 10.79 18.23
C LEU A 425 39.99 11.49 17.06
N ILE A 426 38.88 10.93 16.57
CA ILE A 426 38.23 11.42 15.34
C ILE A 426 37.78 12.88 15.45
N GLY A 427 37.40 13.34 16.64
CA GLY A 427 37.06 14.74 16.89
C GLY A 427 38.25 15.70 16.73
N GLU A 428 39.45 15.27 17.13
CA GLU A 428 40.66 16.07 16.94
C GLU A 428 41.06 16.12 15.47
N TRP A 429 40.95 14.97 14.78
CA TRP A 429 41.18 14.91 13.34
C TRP A 429 40.23 15.83 12.56
N PHE A 430 38.93 15.85 12.90
CA PHE A 430 37.98 16.77 12.29
C PHE A 430 38.34 18.24 12.49
N LYS A 431 38.82 18.62 13.69
CA LYS A 431 39.28 19.99 13.97
C LYS A 431 40.47 20.37 13.12
N GLU A 432 41.43 19.46 12.93
CA GLU A 432 42.59 19.69 12.07
C GLU A 432 42.18 19.85 10.60
N GLN A 433 41.32 18.98 10.08
CA GLN A 433 40.84 19.09 8.69
C GLN A 433 40.07 20.39 8.48
N PHE A 434 39.24 20.78 9.45
CA PHE A 434 38.51 22.04 9.40
C PHE A 434 39.47 23.25 9.41
N GLY A 435 40.50 23.24 10.27
CA GLY A 435 41.52 24.28 10.34
C GLY A 435 42.31 24.43 9.03
N ARG A 436 42.72 23.32 8.42
CA ARG A 436 43.40 23.31 7.11
C ARG A 436 42.53 23.94 6.04
N LEU A 437 41.26 23.57 6.00
CA LEU A 437 40.28 24.11 5.06
C LEU A 437 40.03 25.62 5.27
N PHE A 438 40.03 26.10 6.51
CA PHE A 438 39.88 27.54 6.79
C PHE A 438 41.14 28.35 6.45
N SER A 439 42.33 27.76 6.66
CA SER A 439 43.61 28.39 6.33
C SER A 439 43.84 28.51 4.81
N SER A 440 43.37 27.55 4.02
CA SER A 440 43.40 27.62 2.56
C SER A 440 42.46 28.71 2.04
N VAL A 441 41.25 28.83 2.61
CA VAL A 441 40.29 29.90 2.26
C VAL A 441 40.86 31.29 2.58
N LYS A 442 41.51 31.48 3.73
CA LYS A 442 42.16 32.76 4.09
C LYS A 442 43.32 33.15 3.16
N ARG A 443 44.06 32.19 2.59
CA ARG A 443 45.13 32.47 1.61
C ARG A 443 44.60 32.93 0.24
N THR A 444 43.38 32.54 -0.12
CA THR A 444 42.75 32.93 -1.41
C THR A 444 42.17 34.35 -1.44
N VAL A 445 42.09 35.05 -0.30
CA VAL A 445 41.60 36.43 -0.24
C VAL A 445 42.80 37.37 -0.02
N GLU A 446 43.51 37.72 -1.10
CA GLU A 446 44.40 38.88 -1.10
C GLU A 446 43.57 40.17 -1.06
N PRO A 447 43.97 41.22 -0.31
CA PRO A 447 43.26 42.50 -0.35
C PRO A 447 43.52 43.19 -1.68
N LEU A 448 42.45 43.54 -2.42
CA LEU A 448 42.53 44.43 -3.57
C LEU A 448 43.32 45.71 -3.20
N ARG A 449 44.55 45.83 -3.72
CA ARG A 449 45.33 47.07 -3.65
C ARG A 449 44.57 48.15 -4.42
N LYS A 450 44.13 49.18 -3.70
CA LYS A 450 43.64 50.44 -4.26
C LYS A 450 44.72 51.06 -5.16
N GLY A 451 44.45 51.14 -6.46
CA GLY A 451 45.26 51.91 -7.39
C GLY A 451 45.21 53.41 -7.04
N LYS A 452 46.39 54.00 -6.85
CA LYS A 452 46.61 55.46 -6.84
C LYS A 452 47.65 55.77 -7.91
N GLY A 453 47.34 56.75 -8.75
CA GLY A 453 48.34 57.69 -9.26
C GLY A 453 48.79 57.52 -10.71
N MET A 454 48.37 58.49 -11.53
CA MET A 454 48.83 58.82 -12.88
C MET A 454 50.32 59.21 -12.93
N GLY A 455 50.93 59.18 -14.13
CA GLY A 455 52.01 60.11 -14.44
C GLY A 455 52.99 59.67 -15.53
N LEU A 456 52.73 60.20 -16.74
CA LEU A 456 53.62 60.42 -17.92
C LEU A 456 54.17 59.21 -18.68
#